data_AF-A0A8X7WY79-F1
#
_entry.id   AF-A0A8X7WY79-F1
#
_cell.length_a   1.000
_cell.length_b   1.000
_cell.length_c   1.000
_cell.angle_alpha   90.00
_cell.angle_beta   90.00
_cell.angle_gamma   90.00
#
_symmetry.space_group_name_H-M   'P 1'
#
loop_
_entity.id
_entity.type
_entity.pdbx_description
1 polymer ?
#
loop_
_entity_poly.entity_id
_entity_poly.type
_entity_poly.pdbx_seq_one_letter_code
_entity_poly.pdbx_strand_id
1 'polypeptide(L)'
;QLEGRPDGPADSREKVLEYGFDYCYWSVDPAASNYTSQEEVFQDLGTIVLSGASKGYNVCLFAYGQTGSGKTYTMMGTPVRTKEWAAHIMWEGICSSVHFT
;
A
#
# COMPACT_ATOMS: atom_id res chain seq x y z
N GLN A 1 28.87 31.66 -0.20
CA GLN A 1 30.10 31.72 0.62
C GLN A 1 30.08 30.49 1.51
N LEU A 2 31.03 29.58 1.27
CA LEU A 2 31.20 28.30 1.95
C LEU A 2 31.84 28.52 3.33
N GLU A 3 31.33 27.88 4.36
CA GLU A 3 32.04 27.44 5.58
C GLU A 3 31.15 26.35 6.18
N GLY A 4 31.49 25.06 6.13
CA GLY A 4 32.64 24.47 6.80
C GLY A 4 32.11 23.77 8.06
N ARG A 5 31.65 22.50 7.94
CA ARG A 5 31.32 21.66 9.10
C ARG A 5 32.10 20.35 8.99
N PRO A 6 32.86 19.95 10.03
CA PRO A 6 34.01 19.07 9.89
C PRO A 6 33.62 17.65 9.48
N ASP A 7 34.43 17.09 8.60
CA ASP A 7 34.45 15.68 8.23
C ASP A 7 34.78 14.84 9.48
N GLY A 8 33.74 14.44 10.21
CA GLY A 8 33.84 13.39 11.21
C GLY A 8 34.05 12.04 10.52
N PRO A 9 34.73 11.07 11.18
CA PRO A 9 34.99 9.77 10.58
C PRO A 9 33.67 9.14 10.13
N ALA A 10 33.64 8.65 8.89
CA ALA A 10 32.52 7.91 8.33
C ALA A 10 32.29 6.66 9.20
N ASP A 11 31.43 6.80 10.21
CA ASP A 11 30.90 5.67 10.94
C ASP A 11 29.96 4.95 9.96
N SER A 12 30.49 3.91 9.33
CA SER A 12 29.76 2.99 8.43
C SER A 12 28.68 2.17 9.15
N ARG A 13 28.20 2.65 10.31
CA ARG A 13 26.95 2.18 10.91
C ARG A 13 25.84 2.75 10.06
N GLU A 14 25.22 1.86 9.30
CA GLU A 14 23.93 2.07 8.67
C GLU A 14 23.03 2.84 9.64
N LYS A 15 22.77 4.12 9.35
CA LYS A 15 21.95 4.95 10.22
C LYS A 15 20.56 4.33 10.21
N VAL A 16 20.13 3.81 11.35
CA VAL A 16 18.75 3.35 11.52
C VAL A 16 17.85 4.58 11.39
N LEU A 17 17.05 4.59 10.33
CA LEU A 17 16.04 5.62 10.10
C LEU A 17 14.68 5.05 10.50
N GLU A 18 13.97 5.80 11.34
CA GLU A 18 12.62 5.45 11.78
C GLU A 18 11.60 6.23 10.95
N TYR A 19 10.54 5.55 10.50
CA TYR A 19 9.49 6.12 9.68
C TYR A 19 8.12 5.76 10.26
N GLY A 20 7.22 6.75 10.33
CA GLY A 20 5.84 6.55 10.76
C GLY A 20 4.90 6.53 9.55
N PHE A 21 4.00 5.55 9.51
CA PHE A 21 2.94 5.40 8.52
C PHE A 21 1.63 5.06 9.23
N ASP A 22 0.48 5.31 8.58
CA ASP A 22 -0.83 4.92 9.12
C ASP A 22 -0.96 3.40 9.28
N TYR A 23 -0.40 2.65 8.31
CA TYR A 23 -0.35 1.20 8.33
C TYR A 23 1.03 0.69 7.91
N CYS A 24 1.54 -0.28 8.67
CA CYS A 24 2.81 -0.96 8.40
C CYS A 24 2.56 -2.46 8.29
N TYR A 25 2.56 -2.99 7.07
CA TYR A 25 2.28 -4.41 6.82
C TYR A 25 3.56 -5.23 6.69
N TRP A 26 3.60 -6.39 7.36
CA TRP A 26 4.69 -7.34 7.23
C TRP A 26 4.23 -8.54 6.42
N SER A 27 4.53 -8.56 5.12
CA SER A 27 4.05 -9.62 4.20
C SER A 27 5.18 -10.50 3.65
N VAL A 28 6.28 -10.65 4.39
CA VAL A 28 7.49 -11.37 3.91
C VAL A 28 7.42 -12.86 4.24
N ASP A 29 7.13 -13.20 5.50
CA ASP A 29 7.13 -14.58 5.99
C ASP A 29 5.73 -14.99 6.47
N PRO A 30 5.03 -15.88 5.76
CA PRO A 30 3.72 -16.40 6.17
C PRO A 30 3.70 -17.12 7.52
N ALA A 31 4.85 -17.58 8.04
CA ALA A 31 4.95 -18.23 9.34
C ALA A 31 5.10 -17.22 10.50
N ALA A 32 5.38 -15.95 10.19
CA ALA A 32 5.50 -14.91 11.20
C ALA A 32 4.13 -14.58 11.81
N SER A 33 4.09 -14.35 13.12
CA SER A 33 2.85 -14.03 13.85
C SER A 33 2.22 -12.70 13.43
N ASN A 34 3.02 -11.76 12.91
CA ASN A 34 2.59 -10.47 12.39
C ASN A 34 2.46 -10.46 10.86
N TYR A 35 2.35 -11.63 10.22
CA TYR A 35 2.17 -11.70 8.78
C TYR A 35 0.83 -11.09 8.35
N THR A 36 0.89 -10.08 7.49
CA THR A 36 -0.28 -9.46 6.90
C THR A 36 -0.60 -10.10 5.56
N SER A 37 -1.83 -10.60 5.42
CA SER A 37 -2.32 -11.15 4.16
C SER A 37 -2.91 -10.08 3.24
N GLN A 38 -3.04 -10.39 1.94
CA GLN A 38 -3.70 -9.49 0.98
C GLN A 38 -5.17 -9.17 1.35
N GLU A 39 -5.87 -10.07 2.04
CA GLU A 39 -7.23 -9.82 2.52
C GLU A 39 -7.24 -8.73 3.59
N GLU A 40 -6.30 -8.79 4.52
CA GLU A 40 -6.19 -7.81 5.61
C GLU A 40 -5.83 -6.41 5.08
N VAL A 41 -4.86 -6.34 4.15
CA VAL A 41 -4.53 -5.09 3.44
C VAL A 41 -5.76 -4.51 2.72
N PHE A 42 -6.61 -5.37 2.14
CA PHE A 42 -7.84 -4.96 1.49
C PHE A 42 -8.90 -4.47 2.48
N GLN A 43 -9.08 -5.16 3.61
CA GLN A 43 -10.03 -4.72 4.64
C GLN A 43 -9.65 -3.35 5.20
N ASP A 44 -8.36 -3.06 5.35
CA ASP A 44 -7.91 -1.77 5.87
C ASP A 44 -7.94 -0.66 4.80
N LEU A 45 -7.28 -0.85 3.65
CA LEU A 45 -7.16 0.20 2.63
C LEU A 45 -8.34 0.21 1.65
N GLY A 46 -8.78 -0.96 1.22
CA GLY A 46 -9.81 -1.11 0.20
C GLY A 46 -11.19 -0.67 0.67
N THR A 47 -11.54 -0.90 1.94
CA THR A 47 -12.83 -0.45 2.50
C THR A 47 -12.91 1.07 2.61
N ILE A 48 -11.80 1.74 2.90
CA ILE A 48 -11.71 3.21 2.91
C ILE A 48 -11.99 3.75 1.51
N VAL A 49 -11.35 3.14 0.50
CA VAL A 49 -11.54 3.53 -0.90
C VAL A 49 -12.98 3.29 -1.36
N LEU A 50 -13.52 2.11 -1.04
CA LEU A 50 -14.89 1.74 -1.36
C LEU A 50 -15.91 2.66 -0.70
N SER A 51 -15.69 3.03 0.58
CA SER A 51 -16.54 3.95 1.32
C SER A 51 -16.53 5.36 0.71
N GLY A 52 -15.36 5.85 0.29
CA GLY A 52 -15.24 7.13 -0.40
C GLY A 52 -15.96 7.13 -1.75
N ALA A 53 -15.80 6.07 -2.54
CA ALA A 53 -16.50 5.90 -3.81
C ALA A 53 -18.02 5.84 -3.63
N SER A 54 -18.51 5.08 -2.64
CA SER A 54 -19.95 4.96 -2.31
C SER A 54 -20.58 6.29 -1.88
N LYS A 55 -19.81 7.22 -1.32
CA LYS A 55 -20.26 8.58 -0.97
C LYS A 55 -20.20 9.55 -2.15
N GLY A 56 -19.76 9.10 -3.33
CA GLY A 56 -19.60 9.93 -4.52
C GLY A 56 -18.31 10.76 -4.54
N TYR A 57 -17.31 10.44 -3.71
CA TYR A 57 -16.01 11.10 -3.78
C TYR A 57 -15.11 10.46 -4.83
N ASN A 58 -14.32 11.30 -5.49
CA ASN A 58 -13.22 10.83 -6.33
C ASN A 58 -12.11 10.29 -5.42
N VAL A 59 -11.92 8.97 -5.42
CA VAL A 59 -10.84 8.32 -4.65
C VAL A 59 -9.76 7.82 -5.58
N CYS A 60 -8.51 7.94 -5.14
CA CYS A 60 -7.37 7.43 -5.88
C CYS A 60 -6.41 6.69 -4.94
N LEU A 61 -5.89 5.55 -5.41
CA LEU A 61 -4.93 4.73 -4.69
C LEU A 61 -3.77 4.39 -5.62
N PHE A 62 -2.54 4.55 -5.12
CA PHE A 62 -1.32 4.31 -5.87
C PHE A 62 -0.39 3.39 -5.10
N ALA A 63 0.28 2.51 -5.84
CA ALA A 63 1.37 1.70 -5.31
C ALA A 63 2.72 2.25 -5.79
N TYR A 64 3.64 2.52 -4.87
CA TYR A 64 4.97 3.07 -5.16
C TYR A 64 6.09 2.17 -4.62
N GLY A 65 7.27 2.22 -5.25
CA GLY A 65 8.45 1.44 -4.89
C GLY A 65 9.26 0.94 -6.08
N GLN A 66 10.42 0.35 -5.85
CA GLN A 66 11.31 -0.20 -6.89
C GLN A 66 10.72 -1.44 -7.60
N THR A 67 11.16 -1.75 -8.82
CA THR A 67 10.75 -2.98 -9.52
C THR A 67 11.03 -4.23 -8.66
N GLY A 68 10.07 -5.16 -8.60
CA GLY A 68 10.14 -6.33 -7.72
C GLY A 68 9.64 -6.12 -6.29
N SER A 69 9.31 -4.90 -5.87
CA SER A 69 8.82 -4.58 -4.51
C SER A 69 7.37 -5.01 -4.21
N GLY A 70 6.68 -5.67 -5.15
CA GLY A 70 5.31 -6.12 -4.94
C GLY A 70 4.20 -5.13 -5.33
N LYS A 71 4.45 -3.98 -5.98
CA LYS A 71 3.39 -3.04 -6.41
C LYS A 71 2.21 -3.71 -7.15
N THR A 72 2.51 -4.49 -8.19
CA THR A 72 1.48 -5.22 -8.96
C THR A 72 0.82 -6.29 -8.10
N TYR A 73 1.58 -6.96 -7.24
CA TYR A 73 1.04 -7.96 -6.33
C TYR A 73 0.06 -7.34 -5.32
N THR A 74 0.40 -6.19 -4.74
CA THR A 74 -0.49 -5.46 -3.84
C THR A 74 -1.75 -5.03 -4.57
N MET A 75 -1.63 -4.40 -5.74
CA MET A 75 -2.74 -3.76 -6.45
C MET A 75 -3.64 -4.74 -7.24
N MET A 76 -3.06 -5.77 -7.86
CA MET A 76 -3.78 -6.72 -8.72
C MET A 76 -3.82 -8.13 -8.16
N GLY A 77 -2.98 -8.48 -7.18
CA GLY A 77 -2.89 -9.84 -6.65
C GLY A 77 -2.16 -10.81 -7.59
N THR A 78 -2.39 -12.11 -7.39
CA THR A 78 -1.89 -13.18 -8.28
C THR A 78 -3.04 -13.84 -9.04
N PRO A 79 -2.82 -14.24 -10.31
CA PRO A 79 -3.87 -14.81 -11.16
C PRO A 79 -4.44 -16.15 -10.65
N VAL A 80 -3.76 -16.83 -9.71
CA VAL A 80 -4.16 -18.15 -9.19
C VAL A 80 -5.07 -18.03 -7.94
N ARG A 81 -5.13 -16.86 -7.30
CA ARG A 81 -6.04 -16.59 -6.17
C ARG A 81 -6.94 -15.41 -6.54
N THR A 82 -7.86 -15.65 -7.46
CA THR A 82 -8.83 -14.67 -7.95
C THR A 82 -9.87 -14.35 -6.87
N LYS A 83 -9.51 -13.41 -6.00
CA LYS A 83 -10.40 -12.47 -5.30
C LYS A 83 -9.70 -11.12 -5.37
N GLU A 84 -9.76 -10.52 -6.56
CA GLU A 84 -9.04 -9.30 -6.89
C GLU A 84 -9.74 -8.11 -6.22
N TRP A 85 -9.09 -7.45 -5.28
CA TRP A 85 -9.73 -6.32 -4.62
C TRP A 85 -9.84 -5.08 -5.50
N ALA A 86 -8.90 -4.83 -6.44
CA ALA A 86 -9.05 -3.73 -7.39
C ALA A 86 -10.24 -3.96 -8.35
N ALA A 87 -10.45 -5.21 -8.79
CA ALA A 87 -11.63 -5.56 -9.56
C ALA A 87 -12.90 -5.51 -8.69
N HIS A 88 -12.86 -5.94 -7.43
CA HIS A 88 -13.99 -5.77 -6.49
C HIS A 88 -14.32 -4.29 -6.21
N ILE A 89 -13.32 -3.42 -6.03
CA ILE A 89 -13.53 -1.97 -5.88
C ILE A 89 -14.16 -1.39 -7.15
N MET A 90 -13.69 -1.81 -8.33
CA MET A 90 -14.20 -1.32 -9.61
C MET A 90 -15.62 -1.86 -9.90
N TRP A 91 -15.88 -3.13 -9.59
CA TRP A 91 -17.12 -3.85 -9.89
C TRP A 91 -18.25 -3.57 -8.88
N GLU A 92 -17.98 -3.63 -7.59
CA GLU A 92 -19.01 -3.42 -6.54
C GLU A 92 -19.18 -1.94 -6.20
N GLY A 93 -18.08 -1.19 -6.12
CA GLY A 93 -18.07 0.20 -5.64
C GLY A 93 -18.32 1.24 -6.71
N ILE A 94 -17.46 1.24 -7.74
CA ILE A 94 -17.46 2.27 -8.78
C ILE A 94 -18.60 2.04 -9.77
N CYS A 95 -18.80 0.83 -10.28
CA CYS A 95 -19.90 0.55 -11.21
C CYS A 95 -21.30 0.77 -10.59
N SER A 96 -21.50 0.51 -9.30
CA SER A 96 -22.78 0.76 -8.62
C SER A 96 -23.00 2.26 -8.31
N SER A 97 -21.93 2.99 -7.99
CA SER A 97 -22.02 4.44 -7.69
C SER A 97 -22.11 5.33 -8.93
N VAL A 98 -21.58 4.88 -10.08
CA VAL A 98 -21.61 5.64 -11.35
C VAL A 98 -22.89 5.39 -12.16
N HIS A 99 -23.75 4.44 -11.77
CA HIS A 99 -24.99 4.14 -12.51
C HIS A 99 -26.22 4.98 -12.11
N PHE A 100 -26.10 5.98 -11.23
CA PHE A 100 -27.23 6.82 -10.82
C PHE A 100 -26.82 8.27 -10.45
N THR A 101 -26.11 8.94 -11.35
CA THR A 101 -26.12 10.42 -11.44
C THR A 101 -26.27 10.85 -12.88
#